data_AF-A0A972F8B2-F1
#
_entry.id   AF-A0A972F8B2-F1
#
_cell.length_a   1.000
_cell.length_b   1.000
_cell.length_c   1.000
_cell.angle_alpha   90.00
_cell.angle_beta   90.00
_cell.angle_gamma   90.00
#
_symmetry.space_group_name_H-M   'P 1'
#
loop_
_entity.id
_entity.type
_entity.pdbx_description
1 polymer ?
#
loop_
_entity_poly.entity_id
_entity_poly.type
_entity_poly.pdbx_seq_one_letter_code
_entity_poly.pdbx_strand_id
1 'polypeptide(L)'
;MRVEGKIATWLDTVAATHFHHAPVEARLHPISGSQQLGDADPEQQCYAISVDGRWLCSSNGRITILKGLKSARRFLDLLDLSGYQNGEPAQFEIDCTTSAHCMAFDKRRGLRNCTRLFQDHPI
;
A
#
# COMPACT_ATOMS: atom_id res chain seq x y z
N MET A 1 -16.22 -6.06 0.83
CA MET A 1 -15.06 -6.88 0.44
C MET A 1 -14.21 -7.16 1.67
N ARG A 2 -13.87 -8.42 1.94
CA ARG A 2 -13.12 -8.83 3.13
C ARG A 2 -11.72 -9.22 2.66
N VAL A 3 -10.71 -8.48 3.09
CA VAL A 3 -9.32 -8.93 2.92
C VAL A 3 -9.19 -10.20 3.75
N GLU A 4 -8.89 -11.33 3.11
CA GLU A 4 -8.66 -12.58 3.82
C GLU A 4 -7.29 -12.53 4.49
N GLY A 5 -7.26 -12.78 5.81
CA GLY A 5 -6.04 -12.75 6.61
C GLY A 5 -6.13 -11.83 7.83
N LYS A 6 -5.06 -11.84 8.61
CA LYS A 6 -4.91 -10.95 9.77
C LYS A 6 -4.65 -9.52 9.30
N ILE A 7 -5.14 -8.55 10.06
CA ILE A 7 -4.96 -7.12 9.76
C ILE A 7 -4.01 -6.48 10.78
N ALA A 8 -3.30 -5.44 10.33
CA ALA A 8 -2.61 -4.48 11.17
C ALA A 8 -3.06 -3.08 10.77
N THR A 9 -3.18 -2.15 11.73
CA THR A 9 -3.42 -0.74 11.43
C THR A 9 -2.12 0.04 11.37
N TRP A 10 -2.14 1.24 10.80
CA TRP A 10 -0.97 2.14 10.81
C TRP A 10 -0.44 2.38 12.22
N LEU A 11 -1.34 2.57 13.19
CA LEU A 11 -0.95 2.80 14.58
C LEU A 11 -0.34 1.54 15.21
N ASP A 12 -0.90 0.35 14.93
CA ASP A 12 -0.32 -0.91 15.40
C ASP A 12 1.11 -1.10 14.85
N THR A 13 1.32 -0.72 13.59
CA THR A 13 2.64 -0.80 12.95
C THR A 13 3.64 0.18 13.55
N VAL A 14 3.26 1.45 13.75
CA VAL A 14 4.13 2.45 14.41
C VAL A 14 4.43 2.03 15.86
N ALA A 15 3.44 1.53 16.59
CA ALA A 15 3.67 1.01 17.93
C ALA A 15 4.64 -0.18 17.91
N ALA A 16 4.50 -1.08 16.93
CA ALA A 16 5.41 -2.21 16.79
C ALA A 16 6.85 -1.75 16.51
N THR A 17 7.07 -0.78 15.62
CA THR A 17 8.44 -0.30 15.30
C THR A 17 9.13 0.38 16.47
N HIS A 18 8.38 1.05 17.36
CA HIS A 18 8.98 1.77 18.51
C HIS A 18 9.07 0.95 19.80
N PHE A 19 8.15 0.01 20.04
CA PHE A 19 8.04 -0.69 21.33
C PHE A 19 8.48 -2.16 21.28
N HIS A 20 8.67 -2.75 20.10
CA HIS A 20 9.16 -4.13 20.02
C HIS A 20 10.68 -4.20 20.02
N HIS A 21 11.20 -5.24 20.68
CA HIS A 21 12.64 -5.56 20.66
C HIS A 21 13.09 -6.30 19.38
N ALA A 22 12.14 -6.70 18.51
CA ALA A 22 12.42 -7.41 17.28
C ALA A 22 12.14 -6.53 16.04
N PRO A 23 12.89 -6.69 14.94
CA PRO A 23 12.62 -5.98 13.69
C PRO A 23 11.24 -6.33 13.15
N VAL A 24 10.51 -5.33 12.68
CA VAL A 24 9.21 -5.49 12.02
C VAL A 24 9.45 -5.80 10.54
N GLU A 25 8.83 -6.87 10.02
CA GLU A 25 9.01 -7.29 8.63
C GLU A 25 7.91 -6.69 7.74
N ALA A 26 8.30 -5.80 6.82
CA ALA A 26 7.40 -5.24 5.81
C ALA A 26 7.57 -5.89 4.44
N ARG A 27 6.46 -6.15 3.74
CA ARG A 27 6.46 -6.64 2.35
C ARG A 27 5.58 -5.79 1.45
N LEU A 28 6.08 -5.48 0.26
CA LEU A 28 5.31 -4.83 -0.81
C LEU A 28 4.75 -5.87 -1.77
N HIS A 29 3.43 -5.89 -1.91
CA HIS A 29 2.71 -6.83 -2.76
C HIS A 29 2.16 -6.08 -3.97
N PRO A 30 2.64 -6.36 -5.20
CA PRO A 30 2.06 -5.76 -6.39
C PRO A 30 0.60 -6.22 -6.56
N ILE A 31 -0.31 -5.28 -6.79
CA ILE A 31 -1.70 -5.59 -7.11
C ILE A 31 -1.80 -6.07 -8.55
N SER A 32 -2.31 -7.29 -8.74
CA SER A 32 -2.57 -7.86 -10.06
C SER A 32 -3.50 -6.99 -10.89
N GLY A 33 -3.18 -6.78 -12.17
CA GLY A 33 -4.00 -5.99 -13.10
C GLY A 33 -3.93 -4.47 -12.92
N SER A 34 -3.08 -3.95 -12.01
CA SER A 34 -2.91 -2.49 -11.84
C SER A 34 -1.88 -1.85 -12.78
N GLN A 35 -1.09 -2.66 -13.50
CA GLN A 35 -0.12 -2.19 -14.47
C GLN A 35 -0.81 -1.81 -15.79
N GLN A 36 -0.53 -0.62 -16.34
CA GLN A 36 -0.96 -0.27 -17.70
C GLN A 36 -0.07 -0.95 -18.74
N LEU A 37 -0.68 -1.46 -19.82
CA LEU A 37 -0.01 -2.14 -20.95
C LEU A 37 1.17 -1.32 -21.50
N GLY A 38 2.37 -1.90 -21.45
CA GLY A 38 3.65 -1.30 -21.90
C GLY A 38 4.80 -1.60 -20.95
N ASP A 39 6.02 -1.16 -21.29
CA ASP A 39 7.24 -1.29 -20.46
C ASP A 39 6.90 -1.00 -18.99
N ALA A 40 7.22 -1.97 -18.11
CA ALA A 40 6.74 -2.02 -16.74
C ALA A 40 7.30 -0.88 -15.87
N ASP A 41 6.72 0.32 -15.97
CA ASP A 41 7.04 1.43 -15.07
C ASP A 41 6.50 1.11 -13.66
N PRO A 42 7.38 0.86 -12.67
CA PRO A 42 6.97 0.54 -11.31
C PRO A 42 6.22 1.70 -10.63
N GLU A 43 6.23 2.91 -11.21
CA GLU A 43 5.43 4.04 -10.72
C GLU A 43 3.96 4.00 -11.17
N GLN A 44 3.62 3.17 -12.18
CA GLN A 44 2.22 2.91 -12.57
C GLN A 44 1.58 1.77 -11.79
N GLN A 45 2.39 0.87 -11.23
CA GLN A 45 1.96 -0.28 -10.44
C GLN A 45 1.36 0.16 -9.09
N CYS A 46 0.27 -0.48 -8.65
CA CYS A 46 -0.24 -0.33 -7.28
C CYS A 46 0.34 -1.41 -6.35
N TYR A 47 0.58 -1.04 -5.09
CA TYR A 47 1.12 -1.93 -4.08
C TYR A 47 0.23 -1.97 -2.83
N ALA A 48 -0.01 -3.16 -2.30
CA ALA A 48 -0.44 -3.36 -0.92
C ALA A 48 0.78 -3.63 -0.02
N ILE A 49 0.60 -3.42 1.29
CA ILE A 49 1.64 -3.68 2.28
C ILE A 49 1.16 -4.78 3.23
N SER A 50 2.02 -5.74 3.54
CA SER A 50 1.87 -6.56 4.72
C SER A 50 2.99 -6.31 5.73
N VAL A 51 2.66 -6.44 7.02
CA VAL A 51 3.55 -6.24 8.15
C VAL A 51 3.45 -7.45 9.08
N ASP A 52 4.54 -8.18 9.28
CA ASP A 52 4.58 -9.46 10.01
C ASP A 52 3.49 -10.44 9.55
N GLY A 53 3.27 -10.51 8.23
CA GLY A 53 2.25 -11.35 7.60
C GLY A 53 0.80 -10.86 7.78
N ARG A 54 0.59 -9.61 8.23
CA ARG A 54 -0.74 -9.00 8.37
C ARG A 54 -0.94 -7.90 7.34
N TRP A 55 -2.10 -7.85 6.69
CA TRP A 55 -2.40 -6.80 5.73
C TRP A 55 -2.53 -5.45 6.42
N LEU A 56 -1.87 -4.43 5.86
CA LEU A 56 -1.87 -3.11 6.44
C LEU A 56 -3.12 -2.32 6.02
N CYS A 57 -3.96 -2.01 7.00
CA CYS A 57 -5.15 -1.20 6.84
C CYS A 57 -4.94 0.19 7.46
N SER A 58 -5.63 1.19 6.91
CA SER A 58 -5.82 2.46 7.58
C SER A 58 -6.69 2.30 8.84
N SER A 59 -6.73 3.32 9.70
CA SER A 59 -7.44 3.29 10.98
C SER A 59 -8.95 3.03 10.87
N ASN A 60 -9.55 3.23 9.68
CA ASN A 60 -10.96 2.92 9.42
C ASN A 60 -11.19 1.50 8.86
N GLY A 61 -10.17 0.65 8.86
CA GLY A 61 -10.24 -0.74 8.39
C GLY A 61 -10.10 -0.94 6.88
N ARG A 62 -9.97 0.14 6.09
CA ARG A 62 -9.74 0.06 4.64
C ARG A 62 -8.28 -0.32 4.35
N ILE A 63 -8.06 -1.25 3.42
CA ILE A 63 -6.71 -1.68 3.05
C ILE A 63 -5.89 -0.52 2.46
N THR A 64 -4.62 -0.43 2.83
CA THR A 64 -3.72 0.64 2.39
C THR A 64 -3.13 0.28 1.03
N ILE A 65 -3.38 1.11 0.02
CA ILE A 65 -2.91 0.88 -1.34
C ILE A 65 -2.10 2.08 -1.80
N LEU A 66 -0.93 1.83 -2.37
CA LEU A 66 0.02 2.86 -2.77
C LEU A 66 0.28 2.77 -4.27
N LYS A 67 -0.03 3.85 -5.00
CA LYS A 67 0.28 3.94 -6.43
C LYS A 67 1.74 4.33 -6.61
N GLY A 68 2.53 3.43 -7.18
CA GLY A 68 3.93 3.62 -7.50
C GLY A 68 4.88 3.30 -6.35
N LEU A 69 6.08 2.83 -6.71
CA LEU A 69 7.10 2.44 -5.75
C LEU A 69 7.59 3.61 -4.89
N LYS A 70 7.65 4.84 -5.43
CA LYS A 70 7.99 6.03 -4.62
C LYS A 70 7.00 6.28 -3.49
N SER A 71 5.70 6.09 -3.76
CA SER A 71 4.65 6.22 -2.74
C SER A 71 4.81 5.15 -1.67
N ALA A 72 5.09 3.91 -2.10
CA ALA A 72 5.35 2.80 -1.20
C ALA A 72 6.51 3.07 -0.24
N ARG A 73 7.66 3.47 -0.78
CA ARG A 73 8.85 3.81 0.01
C ARG A 73 8.57 4.96 0.97
N ARG A 74 7.98 6.05 0.48
CA ARG A 74 7.69 7.21 1.33
C ARG A 74 6.79 6.86 2.50
N PHE A 75 5.79 6.00 2.25
CA PHE A 75 4.87 5.60 3.29
C PHE A 75 5.55 4.73 4.36
N LEU A 76 6.42 3.80 3.95
CA LEU A 76 7.23 2.99 4.88
C LEU A 76 8.18 3.86 5.71
N ASP A 77 8.82 4.87 5.11
CA ASP A 77 9.65 5.84 5.84
C ASP A 77 8.87 6.55 6.95
N LEU A 78 7.59 6.86 6.73
CA LEU A 78 6.74 7.50 7.73
C LEU A 78 6.35 6.57 8.88
N LEU A 79 6.43 5.25 8.67
CA LEU A 79 6.19 4.23 9.69
C LEU A 79 7.48 3.80 10.40
N ASP A 80 8.61 4.44 10.09
CA ASP A 80 9.95 4.06 10.56
C ASP A 80 10.36 2.62 10.15
N LEU A 81 9.85 2.18 8.99
CA LEU A 81 10.19 0.90 8.38
C LEU A 81 11.29 1.11 7.34
N SER A 82 12.54 0.97 7.76
CA SER A 82 13.73 1.24 6.93
C SER A 82 14.03 0.16 5.88
N GLY A 83 13.31 -0.96 5.91
CA GLY A 83 13.48 -2.07 4.97
C GLY A 83 12.15 -2.72 4.60
N TYR A 84 12.09 -3.22 3.38
CA TYR A 84 10.97 -4.05 2.91
C TYR A 84 11.46 -5.12 1.95
N GLN A 85 10.71 -6.20 1.86
CA GLN A 85 10.89 -7.23 0.85
C GLN A 85 9.79 -7.14 -0.22
N ASN A 86 10.05 -7.69 -1.41
CA ASN A 86 8.97 -7.92 -2.36
C ASN A 86 8.17 -9.15 -1.91
N GLY A 87 6.86 -8.99 -1.85
CA GLY A 87 5.92 -10.08 -1.61
C GLY A 87 5.28 -10.56 -2.91
N GLU A 88 4.59 -11.69 -2.82
CA GLU A 88 3.79 -12.22 -3.94
C GLU A 88 2.68 -11.25 -4.36
N PRO A 89 2.27 -11.27 -5.63
CA PRO A 89 1.16 -10.44 -6.10
C PRO A 89 -0.10 -10.64 -5.28
N ALA A 90 -0.70 -9.53 -4.85
CA ALA A 90 -1.93 -9.54 -4.08
C ALA A 90 -3.12 -9.85 -5.03
N GLN A 91 -3.81 -10.95 -4.75
CA GLN A 91 -4.95 -11.44 -5.54
C GLN A 91 -6.27 -11.02 -4.89
N PHE A 92 -6.52 -9.73 -4.78
CA PHE A 92 -7.83 -9.21 -4.40
C PHE A 92 -8.21 -8.03 -5.29
N GLU A 93 -9.50 -7.95 -5.62
CA GLU A 93 -10.07 -6.80 -6.33
C GLU A 93 -9.96 -5.57 -5.42
N ILE A 94 -9.80 -4.37 -6.00
CA ILE A 94 -9.66 -3.14 -5.22
C ILE A 94 -10.66 -2.13 -5.72
N ASP A 95 -11.58 -1.75 -4.83
CA ASP A 95 -12.38 -0.55 -5.00
C ASP A 95 -11.75 0.60 -4.20
N CYS A 96 -11.09 1.53 -4.89
CA CYS A 96 -10.52 2.72 -4.26
C CYS A 96 -11.57 3.65 -3.63
N THR A 97 -12.86 3.47 -3.93
CA THR A 97 -13.94 4.29 -3.36
C THR A 97 -14.46 3.73 -2.05
N THR A 98 -14.58 2.40 -1.92
CA THR A 98 -15.21 1.76 -0.74
C THR A 98 -14.25 0.93 0.11
N SER A 99 -13.41 0.08 -0.50
CA SER A 99 -12.65 -0.96 0.23
C SER A 99 -11.21 -0.58 0.54
N ALA A 100 -10.62 0.33 -0.24
CA ALA A 100 -9.21 0.68 -0.12
C ALA A 100 -8.97 2.16 0.18
N HIS A 101 -7.95 2.43 0.98
CA HIS A 101 -7.37 3.75 1.21
C HIS A 101 -6.21 3.91 0.23
N CYS A 102 -6.50 4.41 -0.97
CA CYS A 102 -5.52 4.58 -2.04
C CYS A 102 -4.75 5.90 -1.86
N MET A 103 -3.42 5.86 -1.85
CA MET A 103 -2.54 7.03 -1.79
C MET A 103 -1.50 7.05 -2.91
N ALA A 104 -1.08 8.25 -3.29
CA ALA A 104 -0.01 8.49 -4.25
C ALA A 104 0.91 9.62 -3.77
N PHE A 105 2.17 9.56 -4.17
CA PHE A 105 3.16 10.59 -3.96
C PHE A 105 2.91 11.74 -4.94
N ASP A 106 2.66 12.93 -4.40
CA ASP A 106 2.34 14.11 -5.19
C ASP A 106 3.59 14.90 -5.63
N LYS A 107 3.40 15.85 -6.54
CA LYS A 107 4.47 16.75 -7.01
C LYS A 107 5.06 17.65 -5.91
N ARG A 108 4.38 17.75 -4.75
CA ARG A 108 4.80 18.51 -3.56
C ARG A 108 5.51 17.62 -2.53
N ARG A 109 5.91 16.40 -2.93
CA ARG A 109 6.64 15.43 -2.10
C ARG A 109 5.87 14.89 -0.90
N GLY A 110 4.54 14.94 -0.93
CA GLY A 110 3.65 14.42 0.10
C GLY A 110 2.86 13.22 -0.38
N LEU A 111 2.41 12.37 0.56
CA LEU A 111 1.37 11.38 0.26
C LEU A 111 0.00 12.02 0.33
N ARG A 112 -0.81 11.78 -0.69
CA ARG A 112 -2.21 12.22 -0.75
C ARG A 112 -3.10 11.09 -1.19
N ASN A 113 -4.38 11.18 -0.83
CA ASN A 113 -5.40 10.31 -1.40
C ASN A 113 -5.35 10.37 -2.92
N CYS A 114 -5.50 9.21 -3.55
CA CYS A 114 -5.74 9.11 -4.98
C CYS A 114 -7.13 9.68 -5.30
N THR A 115 -7.30 11.01 -5.30
CA THR A 115 -8.47 11.66 -5.87
C THR A 115 -8.43 11.41 -7.38
N ARG A 116 -9.07 10.31 -7.81
CA ARG A 116 -9.41 9.98 -9.21
C ARG A 116 -8.38 10.41 -10.27
N LEU A 117 -7.15 9.93 -10.19
CA LEU A 117 -6.26 9.86 -11.37
C LEU A 117 -6.67 8.73 -12.35
N PHE A 118 -7.93 8.29 -12.29
CA PHE A 118 -8.51 7.17 -13.05
C PHE A 118 -9.77 7.58 -13.83
N GLN A 119 -10.01 8.88 -14.05
CA GLN A 119 -11.20 9.32 -14.80
C GLN A 119 -11.06 9.35 -16.33
N ASP A 120 -9.93 8.93 -16.90
CA ASP A 120 -9.69 9.08 -18.34
C ASP A 120 -9.80 7.80 -19.18
N HIS A 121 -10.51 6.75 -18.79
CA HIS A 121 -10.92 5.69 -19.74
C HIS A 121 -12.37 5.23 -19.49
N PRO A 122 -13.35 5.66 -20.30
CA PRO A 122 -14.62 4.96 -20.40
C PRO A 122 -14.41 3.60 -21.09
N ILE A 123 -15.21 2.63 -20.66
CA ILE A 123 -15.40 1.33 -21.33
C ILE A 123 -15.96 1.56 -22.73
#